data_AF-A0A353A167-F1
#
_entry.id   AF-A0A353A167-F1
#
_cell.length_a   1.000
_cell.length_b   1.000
_cell.length_c   1.000
_cell.angle_alpha   90.00
_cell.angle_beta   90.00
_cell.angle_gamma   90.00
#
_symmetry.space_group_name_H-M   'P 1'
#
loop_
_entity.id
_entity.type
_entity.pdbx_description
1 polymer ?
#
loop_
_entity_poly.entity_id
_entity_poly.type
_entity_poly.pdbx_seq_one_letter_code
_entity_poly.pdbx_strand_id
1 'polypeptide(L)'
;SSHRPNSASIGTRAYQMALYVVFESNLQMLADNPTIYNMYPDCRDFIAACPVNWDETRVLAAEFGEYTLVARRKGDKWYIGGITNGTARDITVSLDFLADGKSYNATSFTDAVNSSVQAMDYRKHSTRMRKNDTLNIHMVRNGGYAAVIEP
;
A
#
# COMPACT_ATOMS: atom_id res chain seq x y z
N SER A 1 14.68 -35.93 -2.84
CA SER A 1 13.52 -35.08 -2.53
C SER A 1 14.03 -33.83 -1.82
N SER A 2 14.34 -32.75 -2.56
CA SER A 2 14.77 -31.48 -1.94
C SER A 2 13.53 -30.66 -1.61
N HIS A 3 13.05 -30.76 -0.37
CA HIS A 3 12.09 -29.81 0.17
C HIS A 3 12.83 -28.49 0.42
N ARG A 4 13.09 -27.74 -0.66
CA ARG A 4 13.42 -26.33 -0.53
C ARG A 4 12.09 -25.66 -0.15
N PRO A 5 11.94 -25.05 1.05
CA PRO A 5 10.82 -24.15 1.24
C PRO A 5 10.91 -23.14 0.11
N ASN A 6 9.83 -22.97 -0.65
CA ASN A 6 9.78 -21.93 -1.68
C ASN A 6 10.34 -20.67 -1.02
N SER A 7 11.45 -20.14 -1.54
CA SER A 7 12.03 -18.86 -1.12
C SER A 7 11.14 -17.72 -1.63
N ALA A 8 9.82 -17.88 -1.53
CA ALA A 8 8.84 -16.88 -1.81
C ALA A 8 8.99 -15.81 -0.73
N SER A 9 9.11 -14.56 -1.16
CA SER A 9 9.04 -13.40 -0.27
C SER A 9 7.86 -13.58 0.69
N ILE A 10 8.11 -13.42 2.00
CA ILE A 10 7.05 -13.42 2.99
C ILE A 10 6.25 -12.13 2.80
N GLY A 11 4.99 -12.26 2.41
CA GLY A 11 4.03 -11.16 2.29
C GLY A 11 3.29 -11.13 0.96
N THR A 12 2.18 -10.41 0.92
CA THR A 12 1.35 -10.25 -0.29
C THR A 12 1.90 -9.20 -1.25
N ARG A 13 1.36 -9.12 -2.47
CA ARG A 13 1.76 -8.06 -3.40
C ARG A 13 1.43 -6.64 -2.89
N ALA A 14 0.28 -6.47 -2.23
CA ALA A 14 -0.06 -5.18 -1.63
C ALA A 14 0.89 -4.82 -0.49
N TYR A 15 1.36 -5.82 0.29
CA TYR A 15 2.46 -5.62 1.26
C TYR A 15 3.71 -5.08 0.57
N GLN A 16 4.17 -5.73 -0.52
CA GLN A 16 5.37 -5.30 -1.24
C GLN A 16 5.24 -3.89 -1.81
N MET A 17 4.06 -3.49 -2.29
CA MET A 17 3.80 -2.12 -2.74
C MET A 17 3.79 -1.12 -1.57
N ALA A 18 3.19 -1.49 -0.43
CA ALA A 18 3.11 -0.65 0.75
C ALA A 18 4.50 -0.31 1.31
N LEU A 19 5.49 -1.20 1.16
CA LEU A 19 6.87 -0.95 1.61
C LEU A 19 7.48 0.31 1.00
N TYR A 20 7.13 0.66 -0.24
CA TYR A 20 7.63 1.88 -0.90
C TYR A 20 7.10 3.17 -0.25
N VAL A 21 5.99 3.09 0.48
CA VAL A 21 5.40 4.23 1.20
C VAL A 21 5.79 4.19 2.68
N VAL A 22 5.83 3.00 3.29
CA VAL A 22 6.17 2.85 4.72
C VAL A 22 7.65 3.12 4.97
N PHE A 23 8.55 2.52 4.19
CA PHE A 23 9.98 2.75 4.34
C PHE A 23 10.42 3.95 3.50
N GLU A 24 10.91 5.00 4.17
CA GLU A 24 11.55 6.11 3.49
C GLU A 24 12.95 5.69 3.07
N SER A 25 13.20 5.64 1.77
CA SER A 25 14.52 5.43 1.21
C SER A 25 14.70 6.34 0.01
N ASN A 26 15.81 7.07 -0.03
CA ASN A 26 16.23 7.88 -1.18
C ASN A 26 16.63 7.02 -2.40
N LEU A 27 16.74 5.70 -2.23
CA LEU A 27 16.97 4.72 -3.29
C LEU A 27 15.92 3.62 -3.20
N GLN A 28 14.95 3.63 -4.13
CA GLN A 28 13.93 2.59 -4.24
C GLN A 28 14.27 1.66 -5.41
N MET A 29 14.37 0.36 -5.12
CA MET A 29 14.78 -0.65 -6.09
C MET A 29 13.58 -1.47 -6.57
N LEU A 30 13.32 -1.44 -7.87
CA LEU A 30 12.43 -2.40 -8.53
C LEU A 30 13.15 -3.74 -8.64
N ALA A 31 12.89 -4.64 -7.69
CA ALA A 31 13.64 -5.88 -7.52
C ALA A 31 13.16 -7.06 -8.38
N ASP A 32 12.07 -6.92 -9.15
CA ASP A 32 11.48 -8.01 -9.92
C ASP A 32 11.97 -8.06 -11.39
N ASN A 33 11.73 -9.17 -12.07
CA ASN A 33 12.03 -9.33 -13.49
C ASN A 33 11.18 -8.35 -14.33
N PRO A 34 11.77 -7.65 -15.32
CA PRO A 34 11.03 -6.74 -16.20
C PRO A 34 9.81 -7.39 -16.89
N THR A 35 9.89 -8.69 -17.21
CA THR A 35 8.77 -9.44 -17.80
C THR A 35 7.58 -9.54 -16.84
N ILE A 36 7.81 -9.67 -15.53
CA ILE A 36 6.76 -9.75 -14.51
C ILE A 36 6.12 -8.38 -14.32
N TYR A 37 6.89 -7.29 -14.35
CA TYR A 37 6.32 -5.93 -14.32
C TYR A 37 5.41 -5.63 -15.51
N ASN A 38 5.72 -6.16 -16.69
CA ASN A 38 4.86 -6.00 -17.87
C ASN A 38 3.54 -6.79 -17.75
N MET A 39 3.48 -7.85 -16.95
CA MET A 39 2.23 -8.56 -16.65
C MET A 39 1.32 -7.80 -15.68
N TYR A 40 1.87 -6.87 -14.89
CA TYR A 40 1.14 -6.11 -13.87
C TYR A 40 1.42 -4.60 -14.00
N PRO A 41 0.97 -3.96 -15.09
CA PRO A 41 1.26 -2.55 -15.36
C PRO A 41 0.74 -1.63 -14.24
N ASP A 42 -0.40 -1.94 -13.62
CA ASP A 42 -0.93 -1.12 -12.53
C ASP A 42 0.01 -1.02 -11.32
N CYS A 43 0.62 -2.13 -10.92
CA CYS A 43 1.58 -2.15 -9.81
C CYS A 43 2.87 -1.42 -10.19
N ARG A 44 3.34 -1.63 -11.42
CA ARG A 44 4.51 -0.94 -11.97
C ARG A 44 4.30 0.58 -11.94
N ASP A 45 3.16 1.04 -12.43
CA ASP A 45 2.86 2.47 -12.54
C ASP A 45 2.74 3.11 -11.16
N PHE A 46 2.15 2.42 -10.18
CA PHE A 46 2.13 2.88 -8.79
C PHE A 46 3.54 3.04 -8.22
N ILE A 47 4.41 2.03 -8.38
CA ILE A 47 5.78 2.09 -7.85
C ILE A 47 6.59 3.16 -8.58
N ALA A 48 6.44 3.27 -9.91
CA ALA A 48 7.12 4.28 -10.71
C ALA A 48 6.65 5.71 -10.37
N ALA A 49 5.39 5.88 -9.97
CA ALA A 49 4.85 7.16 -9.52
C ALA A 49 5.20 7.48 -8.06
N CYS A 50 5.78 6.55 -7.30
CA CYS A 50 6.15 6.80 -5.91
C CYS A 50 7.37 7.73 -5.84
N PRO A 51 7.26 8.89 -5.17
CA PRO A 51 8.38 9.81 -5.04
C PRO A 51 9.40 9.30 -4.01
N VAL A 52 10.65 9.71 -4.19
CA VAL A 52 11.74 9.40 -3.26
C VAL A 52 11.83 10.36 -2.07
N ASN A 53 11.24 11.56 -2.20
CA ASN A 53 11.21 12.58 -1.16
C ASN A 53 9.78 13.07 -0.89
N TRP A 54 9.47 13.30 0.38
CA TRP A 54 8.13 13.62 0.84
C TRP A 54 8.09 15.02 1.45
N ASP A 55 7.01 15.74 1.19
CA ASP A 55 6.81 17.09 1.78
C ASP A 55 6.23 16.97 3.19
N GLU A 56 5.47 15.91 3.44
CA GLU A 56 4.79 15.66 4.71
C GLU A 56 4.61 14.15 4.94
N THR A 57 4.79 13.71 6.18
CA THR A 57 4.53 12.33 6.61
C THR A 57 3.59 12.37 7.81
N ARG A 58 2.51 11.58 7.75
CA ARG A 58 1.52 11.40 8.83
C ARG A 58 1.36 9.92 9.15
N VAL A 59 1.50 9.57 10.42
CA VAL A 59 1.18 8.22 10.89
C VAL A 59 -0.32 8.20 11.17
N LEU A 60 -1.06 7.37 10.45
CA LEU A 60 -2.53 7.26 10.62
C LEU A 60 -2.87 6.28 11.74
N ALA A 61 -2.17 5.14 11.81
CA ALA A 61 -2.30 4.16 12.87
C ALA A 61 -1.04 3.31 12.94
N ALA A 62 -0.50 3.04 14.12
CA ALA A 62 0.65 2.16 14.28
C ALA A 62 0.65 1.52 15.67
N GLU A 63 1.05 0.27 15.73
CA GLU A 63 1.29 -0.46 16.97
C GLU A 63 2.58 -1.26 16.82
N PHE A 64 3.48 -1.10 17.79
CA PHE A 64 4.84 -1.64 17.71
C PHE A 64 4.81 -3.17 17.61
N GLY A 65 5.46 -3.73 16.57
CA GLY A 65 5.50 -5.17 16.31
C GLY A 65 4.23 -5.74 15.66
N GLU A 66 3.19 -4.94 15.48
CA GLU A 66 1.89 -5.40 15.03
C GLU A 66 1.52 -4.88 13.64
N TYR A 67 1.40 -3.57 13.47
CA TYR A 67 1.06 -2.96 12.19
C TYR A 67 1.51 -1.51 12.11
N THR A 68 1.60 -0.99 10.89
CA THR A 68 1.93 0.41 10.65
C THR A 68 1.20 0.87 9.41
N LEU A 69 0.52 2.01 9.51
CA LEU A 69 -0.22 2.69 8.46
C LEU A 69 0.20 4.15 8.42
N VAL A 70 0.82 4.54 7.30
CA VAL A 70 1.42 5.85 7.10
C VAL A 70 0.86 6.47 5.83
N ALA A 71 0.54 7.76 5.89
CA ALA A 71 0.24 8.59 4.73
C ALA A 71 1.39 9.58 4.50
N ARG A 72 1.85 9.70 3.26
CA ARG A 72 2.87 10.68 2.87
C ARG A 72 2.40 11.54 1.72
N ARG A 73 2.75 12.82 1.74
CA ARG A 73 2.36 13.79 0.72
C ARG A 73 3.54 14.19 -0.15
N LYS A 74 3.28 14.31 -1.45
CA LYS A 74 4.15 14.98 -2.41
C LYS A 74 3.33 15.90 -3.30
N GLY A 75 3.56 17.22 -3.20
CA GLY A 75 2.70 18.22 -3.84
C GLY A 75 1.26 18.09 -3.33
N ASP A 76 0.32 17.88 -4.25
CA ASP A 76 -1.09 17.64 -3.93
C ASP A 76 -1.48 16.16 -3.83
N LYS A 77 -0.54 15.23 -4.05
CA LYS A 77 -0.80 13.78 -4.03
C LYS A 77 -0.45 13.19 -2.66
N TRP A 78 -1.30 12.30 -2.18
CA TRP A 78 -1.06 11.51 -0.98
C TRP A 78 -0.89 10.04 -1.32
N TYR A 79 0.05 9.39 -0.65
CA TYR A 79 0.33 7.97 -0.78
C TYR A 79 0.15 7.33 0.59
N ILE A 80 -0.60 6.25 0.66
CA ILE A 80 -0.87 5.52 1.90
C ILE A 80 -0.24 4.14 1.79
N GLY A 81 0.53 3.76 2.80
CA GLY A 81 1.13 2.44 2.94
C GLY A 81 0.79 1.85 4.29
N GLY A 82 0.23 0.64 4.27
CA GLY A 82 -0.13 -0.16 5.44
C GLY A 82 0.52 -1.53 5.38
N ILE A 83 1.12 -1.97 6.47
CA ILE A 83 1.64 -3.33 6.64
C ILE A 83 1.16 -3.92 7.96
N THR A 84 0.86 -5.23 7.98
CA THR A 84 0.54 -5.99 9.19
C THR A 84 1.47 -7.18 9.37
N ASN A 85 1.54 -7.70 10.58
CA ASN A 85 2.30 -8.89 10.95
C ASN A 85 1.52 -10.19 10.65
N GLY A 86 1.79 -11.23 11.44
CA GLY A 86 1.15 -12.55 11.35
C GLY A 86 -0.37 -12.57 11.59
N THR A 87 -1.01 -11.43 11.88
CA THR A 87 -2.43 -11.32 12.21
C THR A 87 -3.16 -10.46 11.17
N ALA A 88 -4.32 -10.92 10.71
CA ALA A 88 -5.20 -10.14 9.84
C ALA A 88 -5.86 -9.00 10.64
N ARG A 89 -6.02 -7.82 10.02
CA ARG A 89 -6.48 -6.62 10.71
C ARG A 89 -7.41 -5.79 9.83
N ASP A 90 -8.45 -5.26 10.47
CA ASP A 90 -9.32 -4.23 9.93
C ASP A 90 -9.01 -2.92 10.64
N ILE A 91 -8.63 -1.90 9.87
CA ILE A 91 -8.27 -0.58 10.38
C ILE A 91 -9.15 0.45 9.70
N THR A 92 -9.78 1.30 10.50
CA THR A 92 -10.58 2.42 10.03
C THR A 92 -9.85 3.73 10.34
N VAL A 93 -9.59 4.54 9.33
CA VAL A 93 -8.91 5.83 9.48
C VAL A 93 -9.70 6.97 8.85
N SER A 94 -9.62 8.15 9.47
CA SER A 94 -10.22 9.37 8.93
C SER A 94 -9.25 10.04 7.96
N LEU A 95 -9.77 10.57 6.85
CA LEU A 95 -9.03 11.37 5.87
C LEU A 95 -9.10 12.87 6.21
N ASP A 96 -8.86 13.22 7.47
CA ASP A 96 -8.91 14.61 7.98
C ASP A 96 -7.78 15.50 7.46
N PHE A 97 -6.71 14.89 6.97
CA PHE A 97 -5.52 15.53 6.43
C PHE A 97 -5.66 16.05 5.02
N LEU A 98 -6.73 15.64 4.31
CA LEU A 98 -7.01 16.15 2.97
C LEU A 98 -7.45 17.62 3.02
N ALA A 99 -7.14 18.38 1.97
CA ALA A 99 -7.55 19.77 1.90
C ALA A 99 -9.07 19.89 1.73
N ASP A 100 -9.66 20.86 2.43
CA ASP A 100 -11.10 21.10 2.42
C ASP A 100 -11.59 21.61 1.06
N GLY A 101 -12.85 21.30 0.73
CA GLY A 101 -13.47 21.70 -0.55
C GLY A 101 -12.94 21.00 -1.81
N LYS A 102 -11.88 20.19 -1.73
CA LYS A 102 -11.37 19.37 -2.84
C LYS A 102 -12.01 17.98 -2.86
N SER A 103 -12.25 17.45 -4.06
CA SER A 103 -12.55 16.04 -4.28
C SER A 103 -11.26 15.38 -4.74
N TYR A 104 -11.00 14.17 -4.28
CA TYR A 104 -9.84 13.38 -4.67
C TYR A 104 -10.29 12.06 -5.27
N ASN A 105 -9.51 11.51 -6.19
CA ASN A 105 -9.62 10.14 -6.65
C ASN A 105 -8.62 9.27 -5.87
N ALA A 106 -9.13 8.37 -5.05
CA ALA A 106 -8.34 7.40 -4.33
C ALA A 106 -8.29 6.09 -5.13
N THR A 107 -7.10 5.68 -5.55
CA THR A 107 -6.84 4.36 -6.14
C THR A 107 -6.11 3.50 -5.10
N SER A 108 -6.75 2.43 -4.66
CA SER A 108 -6.21 1.50 -3.67
C SER A 108 -5.91 0.14 -4.28
N PHE A 109 -4.88 -0.49 -3.73
CA PHE A 109 -4.42 -1.84 -3.99
C PHE A 109 -4.53 -2.61 -2.68
N THR A 110 -5.50 -3.51 -2.62
CA THR A 110 -5.79 -4.30 -1.41
C THR A 110 -5.51 -5.77 -1.65
N ASP A 111 -5.22 -6.47 -0.56
CA ASP A 111 -5.24 -7.92 -0.58
C ASP A 111 -6.65 -8.43 -0.92
N ALA A 112 -6.71 -9.46 -1.76
CA ALA A 112 -7.93 -10.22 -2.00
C ALA A 112 -8.13 -11.26 -0.90
N VAL A 113 -9.36 -11.76 -0.76
CA VAL A 113 -9.74 -12.76 0.27
C VAL A 113 -8.86 -14.02 0.21
N ASN A 114 -8.35 -14.37 -0.99
CA ASN A 114 -7.48 -15.52 -1.22
C ASN A 114 -5.97 -15.19 -1.20
N SER A 115 -5.57 -13.95 -0.92
CA SER A 115 -4.15 -13.54 -0.96
C SER A 115 -3.29 -14.21 0.13
N SER A 116 -3.92 -14.82 1.14
CA SER A 116 -3.27 -15.69 2.12
C SER A 116 -2.76 -17.02 1.53
N VAL A 117 -3.34 -17.45 0.40
CA VAL A 117 -2.99 -18.68 -0.33
C VAL A 117 -2.28 -18.37 -1.65
N GLN A 118 -2.64 -17.28 -2.33
CA GLN A 118 -2.01 -16.83 -3.57
C GLN A 118 -1.59 -15.35 -3.48
N ALA A 119 -0.35 -15.12 -3.04
CA ALA A 119 0.22 -13.80 -2.76
C ALA A 119 0.23 -12.80 -3.93
N MET A 120 -0.08 -13.24 -5.17
CA MET A 120 -0.11 -12.40 -6.36
C MET A 120 -1.48 -11.77 -6.65
N ASP A 121 -2.55 -12.23 -6.00
CA ASP A 121 -3.89 -11.68 -6.20
C ASP A 121 -4.04 -10.36 -5.43
N TYR A 122 -4.39 -9.29 -6.15
CA TYR A 122 -4.63 -7.96 -5.59
C TYR A 122 -5.85 -7.35 -6.25
N ARG A 123 -6.62 -6.56 -5.50
CA ARG A 123 -7.75 -5.81 -6.04
C ARG A 123 -7.39 -4.34 -6.16
N LYS A 124 -7.50 -3.81 -7.38
CA LYS A 124 -7.48 -2.37 -7.64
C LYS A 124 -8.90 -1.84 -7.46
N HIS A 125 -9.07 -0.81 -6.63
CA HIS A 125 -10.34 -0.12 -6.45
C HIS A 125 -10.11 1.38 -6.56
N SER A 126 -11.02 2.08 -7.24
CA SER A 126 -10.94 3.53 -7.41
C SER A 126 -12.23 4.15 -6.90
N THR A 127 -12.11 5.14 -6.02
CA THR A 127 -13.26 5.79 -5.38
C THR A 127 -12.98 7.27 -5.19
N ARG A 128 -14.04 8.08 -5.27
CA ARG A 128 -13.93 9.50 -4.91
C ARG A 128 -13.98 9.63 -3.39
N MET A 129 -13.09 10.47 -2.86
CA MET A 129 -12.93 10.75 -1.44
C MET A 129 -12.82 12.25 -1.21
N ARG A 130 -13.24 12.71 -0.05
CA ARG A 130 -13.18 14.08 0.44
C ARG A 130 -12.54 14.11 1.82
N LYS A 131 -12.22 15.32 2.29
CA LYS A 131 -11.79 15.53 3.67
C LYS A 131 -12.84 14.97 4.64
N ASN A 132 -12.38 14.31 5.70
CA ASN A 132 -13.18 13.65 6.74
C ASN A 132 -13.97 12.41 6.27
N ASP A 133 -13.77 11.95 5.03
CA ASP A 133 -14.24 10.61 4.66
C ASP A 133 -13.47 9.55 5.44
N THR A 134 -14.12 8.42 5.65
CA THR A 134 -13.56 7.30 6.38
C THR A 134 -13.02 6.25 5.41
N LEU A 135 -11.76 5.87 5.59
CA LEU A 135 -11.12 4.81 4.82
C LEU A 135 -11.06 3.52 5.65
N ASN A 136 -11.74 2.49 5.17
CA ASN A 136 -11.71 1.16 5.76
C ASN A 136 -10.67 0.30 5.03
N ILE A 137 -9.71 -0.22 5.79
CA ILE A 137 -8.57 -0.97 5.30
C ILE A 137 -8.59 -2.36 5.90
N HIS A 138 -8.71 -3.37 5.04
CA HIS A 138 -8.56 -4.77 5.40
C HIS A 138 -7.18 -5.26 4.96
N MET A 139 -6.40 -5.82 5.88
CA MET A 139 -5.12 -6.46 5.60
C MET A 139 -5.16 -7.92 6.07
N VAL A 140 -4.79 -8.84 5.19
CA VAL A 140 -4.68 -10.26 5.56
C VAL A 140 -3.39 -10.51 6.35
N ARG A 141 -3.20 -11.73 6.87
CA ARG A 141 -1.95 -12.13 7.54
C ARG A 141 -0.73 -11.91 6.63
N ASN A 142 0.30 -11.23 7.14
CA ASN A 142 1.48 -10.77 6.40
C ASN A 142 1.12 -9.92 5.15
N GLY A 143 -0.05 -9.28 5.18
CA GLY A 143 -0.62 -8.52 4.10
C GLY A 143 -0.37 -7.03 4.26
N GLY A 144 -0.81 -6.27 3.26
CA GLY A 144 -0.66 -4.83 3.27
C GLY A 144 -1.70 -4.11 2.44
N TYR A 145 -1.55 -2.79 2.45
CA TYR A 145 -2.45 -1.88 1.77
C TYR A 145 -1.61 -0.77 1.15
N ALA A 146 -1.78 -0.53 -0.14
CA ALA A 146 -1.17 0.61 -0.80
C ALA A 146 -2.25 1.43 -1.49
N ALA A 147 -2.22 2.74 -1.36
CA ALA A 147 -3.14 3.62 -2.08
C ALA A 147 -2.46 4.91 -2.49
N VAL A 148 -2.96 5.50 -3.56
CA VAL A 148 -2.64 6.86 -3.99
C VAL A 148 -3.94 7.67 -4.03
N ILE A 149 -3.91 8.87 -3.51
CA ILE A 149 -5.01 9.83 -3.48
C ILE A 149 -4.53 11.07 -4.23
N GLU A 150 -5.19 11.37 -5.33
CA GLU A 150 -4.84 12.47 -6.24
C GLU A 150 -6.04 13.40 -6.39
N PRO A 151 -5.85 14.73 -6.52
CA PRO A 151 -6.94 15.68 -6.77
C PRO A 151 -7.67 15.41 -8.09
#